data_AF-A0A139D3I1-F1
#
_entry.id   AF-A0A139D3I1-F1
#
_cell.length_a   1.000
_cell.length_b   1.000
_cell.length_c   1.000
_cell.angle_alpha   90.00
_cell.angle_beta   90.00
_cell.angle_gamma   90.00
#
_symmetry.space_group_name_H-M   'P 1'
#
loop_
_entity.id
_entity.type
_entity.pdbx_description
1 polymer ?
#
loop_
_entity_poly.entity_id
_entity_poly.type
_entity_poly.pdbx_seq_one_letter_code
_entity_poly.pdbx_strand_id
1 'polypeptide(L)'
;MKYNKMFEIVKELEFDNEFVVKKINDINKNFQIFLRNQDRHFRPNHLGVLIDLNLRVRSRPDLKKEMAKVFDNIYYKKDPDQEIQSLLEQEFEHFLNPLEIIANLS
;
A
#
# COMPACT_ATOMS: atom_id res chain seq x y z
N MET A 1 2.83 1.61 -11.18
CA MET A 1 1.49 1.36 -11.75
C MET A 1 0.66 2.58 -11.40
N LYS A 2 -0.07 3.20 -12.34
CA LYS A 2 -0.85 4.40 -12.03
C LYS A 2 -1.78 4.12 -10.85
N TYR A 3 -1.67 4.91 -9.78
CA TYR A 3 -2.36 4.69 -8.50
C TYR A 3 -3.89 4.64 -8.61
N ASN A 4 -4.48 5.33 -9.58
CA ASN A 4 -5.91 5.19 -9.87
C ASN A 4 -6.31 3.75 -10.24
N LYS A 5 -5.41 3.00 -10.89
CA LYS A 5 -5.60 1.58 -11.18
C LYS A 5 -5.41 0.72 -9.91
N MET A 6 -4.66 1.18 -8.90
CA MET A 6 -4.54 0.47 -7.62
C MET A 6 -5.84 0.43 -6.83
N PHE A 7 -6.61 1.51 -6.78
CA PHE A 7 -7.88 1.52 -6.04
C PHE A 7 -8.90 0.53 -6.59
N GLU A 8 -8.89 0.27 -7.91
CA GLU A 8 -9.73 -0.79 -8.48
C GLU A 8 -9.16 -2.18 -8.18
N ILE A 9 -7.83 -2.34 -8.24
CA ILE A 9 -7.16 -3.60 -7.90
C ILE A 9 -7.48 -4.06 -6.48
N VAL A 10 -7.50 -3.15 -5.48
CA VAL A 10 -7.81 -3.51 -4.09
C VAL A 10 -9.15 -4.23 -3.95
N LYS A 11 -10.14 -3.87 -4.77
CA LYS A 11 -11.47 -4.50 -4.75
C LYS A 11 -11.47 -5.92 -5.33
N GLU A 12 -10.50 -6.22 -6.17
CA GLU A 12 -10.36 -7.47 -6.92
C GLU A 12 -9.22 -8.36 -6.39
N LEU A 13 -8.60 -7.99 -5.27
CA LEU A 13 -7.53 -8.78 -4.67
C LEU A 13 -8.09 -10.08 -4.10
N GLU A 14 -7.43 -11.19 -4.44
CA GLU A 14 -7.68 -12.50 -3.85
C GLU A 14 -6.45 -12.99 -3.11
N PHE A 15 -6.67 -13.82 -2.09
CA PHE A 15 -5.58 -14.53 -1.43
C PHE A 15 -4.86 -15.41 -2.43
N ASP A 16 -3.55 -15.26 -2.49
CA ASP A 16 -2.71 -16.13 -3.30
C ASP A 16 -2.52 -17.45 -2.56
N ASN A 17 -3.16 -18.49 -3.06
CA ASN A 17 -3.10 -19.83 -2.49
C ASN A 17 -1.90 -20.65 -3.03
N GLU A 18 -1.17 -20.15 -4.03
CA GLU A 18 0.01 -20.82 -4.57
C GLU A 18 1.23 -20.63 -3.66
N PHE A 19 1.34 -19.45 -3.05
CA PHE A 19 2.35 -19.18 -2.03
C PHE A 19 1.84 -19.64 -0.66
N VAL A 20 2.53 -20.62 -0.08
CA VAL A 20 2.19 -21.16 1.24
C VAL A 20 2.28 -20.06 2.29
N VAL A 21 1.12 -19.59 2.75
CA VAL A 21 1.00 -18.87 4.02
C VAL A 21 1.42 -19.86 5.12
N LYS A 22 2.53 -19.54 5.76
CA LYS A 22 3.34 -20.40 6.65
C LYS A 22 2.52 -21.34 7.58
N LYS A 23 3.05 -22.56 7.79
CA LYS A 23 2.68 -23.48 8.88
C LYS A 23 2.68 -22.75 10.24
N ILE A 24 1.61 -22.91 11.01
CA ILE A 24 1.29 -22.23 12.30
C ILE A 24 2.40 -22.34 13.38
N ASN A 25 3.40 -23.22 13.24
CA ASN A 25 4.31 -23.61 14.33
C ASN A 25 5.70 -22.94 14.33
N ASP A 26 5.96 -21.94 13.51
CA ASP A 26 7.28 -21.31 13.46
C ASP A 26 7.18 -19.85 13.91
N ILE A 27 7.49 -19.63 15.19
CA ILE A 27 7.36 -18.34 15.90
C ILE A 27 8.39 -17.30 15.40
N ASN A 28 9.44 -17.73 14.68
CA ASN A 28 10.58 -16.89 14.31
C ASN A 28 10.54 -16.34 12.88
N LYS A 29 9.46 -16.58 12.10
CA LYS A 29 9.29 -15.86 10.82
C LYS A 29 7.94 -15.18 10.80
N ASN A 30 7.98 -13.90 10.45
CA ASN A 30 6.83 -13.05 10.20
C ASN A 30 5.85 -13.75 9.25
N PHE A 31 4.56 -13.68 9.59
CA PHE A 31 3.49 -14.17 8.74
C PHE A 31 3.47 -13.31 7.46
N GLN A 32 3.65 -13.94 6.30
CA GLN A 32 3.64 -13.27 5.01
C GLN A 32 2.35 -13.67 4.29
N ILE A 33 1.54 -12.66 3.96
CA ILE A 33 0.34 -12.82 3.14
C ILE A 33 0.72 -12.40 1.73
N PHE A 34 0.50 -13.31 0.77
CA PHE A 34 0.68 -13.06 -0.65
C PHE A 34 -0.70 -12.86 -1.27
N LEU A 35 -0.83 -11.87 -2.15
CA LEU A 35 -2.05 -11.61 -2.88
C LEU A 35 -1.74 -11.53 -4.36
N ARG A 36 -2.74 -11.90 -5.16
CA ARG A 36 -2.70 -11.78 -6.61
C ARG A 36 -3.88 -10.95 -7.13
N ASN A 37 -3.67 -10.28 -8.25
CA ASN A 37 -4.72 -9.73 -9.09
C ASN A 37 -4.52 -10.32 -10.48
N GLN A 38 -5.39 -11.25 -10.88
CA GLN A 38 -5.24 -12.02 -12.11
C GLN A 38 -3.83 -12.63 -12.19
N ASP A 39 -3.03 -12.29 -13.20
CA ASP A 39 -1.67 -12.81 -13.41
C ASP A 39 -0.59 -12.06 -12.61
N ARG A 40 -0.96 -11.02 -11.86
CA ARG A 40 -0.01 -10.16 -11.13
C ARG A 40 0.13 -10.57 -9.67
N HIS A 41 1.38 -10.84 -9.29
CA HIS A 41 1.78 -11.14 -7.91
C HIS A 41 2.26 -9.88 -7.20
N PHE A 42 1.73 -9.61 -6.01
CA PHE A 42 2.18 -8.50 -5.17
C PHE A 42 3.18 -8.99 -4.12
N ARG A 43 4.23 -8.19 -3.87
CA ARG A 43 5.11 -8.44 -2.72
C ARG A 43 4.35 -8.13 -1.42
N PRO A 44 4.68 -8.80 -0.31
CA PRO A 44 3.97 -8.60 0.97
C PRO A 44 3.85 -7.14 1.40
N ASN A 45 4.89 -6.34 1.18
CA ASN A 45 4.89 -4.91 1.55
C ASN A 45 3.90 -4.07 0.73
N HIS A 46 3.62 -4.46 -0.52
CA HIS A 46 2.70 -3.71 -1.37
C HIS A 46 1.26 -3.78 -0.86
N LEU A 47 0.87 -4.85 -0.14
CA LEU A 47 -0.45 -4.95 0.46
C LEU A 47 -0.63 -3.97 1.61
N GLY A 48 0.37 -3.88 2.50
CA GLY A 48 0.33 -2.92 3.62
C GLY A 48 0.19 -1.49 3.11
N VAL A 49 0.97 -1.15 2.08
CA VAL A 49 0.88 0.11 1.34
C VAL A 49 -0.54 0.30 0.78
N LEU A 50 -1.07 -0.68 0.04
CA LEU A 50 -2.39 -0.61 -0.57
C LEU A 50 -3.55 -0.39 0.43
N ILE A 51 -3.56 -1.13 1.53
CA ILE A 51 -4.60 -1.01 2.56
C ILE A 51 -4.50 0.35 3.24
N ASP A 52 -3.29 0.76 3.61
CA ASP A 52 -3.06 2.03 4.29
C ASP A 52 -3.54 3.21 3.44
N LEU A 53 -3.22 3.20 2.15
CA LEU A 53 -3.65 4.22 1.21
C LEU A 53 -5.15 4.24 0.99
N ASN A 54 -5.80 3.08 0.97
CA ASN A 54 -7.24 2.99 0.89
C ASN A 54 -7.91 3.56 2.16
N LEU A 55 -7.36 3.28 3.34
CA LEU A 55 -7.87 3.85 4.60
C LEU A 55 -7.71 5.37 4.64
N ARG A 56 -6.55 5.89 4.24
CA ARG A 56 -6.28 7.33 4.18
C ARG A 56 -7.21 8.04 3.20
N VAL A 57 -7.40 7.49 2.01
CA VAL A 57 -8.34 8.05 1.01
C VAL A 57 -9.79 7.95 1.47
N ARG A 58 -10.16 6.93 2.24
CA ARG A 58 -11.51 6.86 2.84
C ARG A 58 -11.71 7.95 3.90
N SER A 59 -10.70 8.25 4.69
CA SER A 59 -10.73 9.34 5.68
C SER A 59 -10.69 10.72 5.02
N ARG A 60 -9.91 10.89 3.95
CA ARG A 60 -9.75 12.14 3.20
C ARG A 60 -9.96 11.93 1.70
N PRO A 61 -11.22 11.77 1.23
CA PRO A 61 -11.51 11.51 -0.19
C PRO A 61 -11.05 12.63 -1.12
N ASP A 62 -10.99 13.87 -0.61
CA ASP A 62 -10.49 15.06 -1.29
C ASP A 62 -9.02 14.93 -1.72
N LEU A 63 -8.20 14.27 -0.92
CA LEU A 63 -6.76 14.08 -1.18
C LEU A 63 -6.45 12.93 -2.15
N LYS A 64 -7.46 12.17 -2.60
CA LYS A 64 -7.26 10.98 -3.45
C LYS A 64 -6.33 11.22 -4.64
N LYS A 65 -6.55 12.32 -5.37
CA LYS A 65 -5.74 12.64 -6.57
C LYS A 65 -4.31 13.01 -6.22
N GLU A 66 -4.12 13.73 -5.12
CA GLU A 66 -2.81 14.15 -4.63
C GLU A 66 -2.02 12.94 -4.13
N MET A 67 -2.62 12.10 -3.30
CA MET A 67 -2.02 10.85 -2.84
C MET A 67 -1.64 9.94 -4.01
N ALA A 68 -2.53 9.79 -5.00
CA ALA A 68 -2.21 9.02 -6.19
C ALA A 68 -0.98 9.57 -6.94
N LYS A 69 -0.83 10.89 -7.03
CA LYS A 69 0.31 11.54 -7.69
C LYS A 69 1.61 11.37 -6.89
N VAL A 70 1.56 11.57 -5.57
CA VAL A 70 2.72 11.41 -4.66
C VAL A 70 3.26 9.99 -4.77
N PHE A 71 2.40 9.00 -4.68
CA PHE A 71 2.90 7.63 -4.71
C PHE A 71 3.16 7.09 -6.12
N ASP A 72 2.55 7.65 -7.18
CA ASP A 72 3.03 7.43 -8.55
C ASP A 72 4.47 7.94 -8.70
N ASN A 73 4.77 9.12 -8.17
CA ASN A 73 6.12 9.69 -8.18
C ASN A 73 7.14 8.79 -7.45
N ILE A 74 6.79 8.29 -6.26
CA ILE A 74 7.61 7.34 -5.49
C ILE A 74 7.85 6.06 -6.30
N TYR A 75 6.79 5.50 -6.90
CA TYR A 75 6.91 4.32 -7.74
C TYR A 75 7.88 4.53 -8.92
N TYR A 76 7.91 5.74 -9.50
CA TYR A 76 8.85 6.16 -10.54
C TYR A 76 10.20 6.67 -10.01
N LYS A 77 10.61 6.23 -8.81
CA LYS A 77 11.95 6.43 -8.22
C LYS A 77 12.28 7.86 -7.79
N LYS A 78 11.27 8.69 -7.53
CA LYS A 78 11.49 9.94 -6.80
C LYS A 78 11.67 9.67 -5.31
N ASP A 79 12.32 10.61 -4.63
CA ASP A 79 12.59 10.57 -3.20
C ASP A 79 11.28 10.55 -2.39
N PRO A 80 11.00 9.49 -1.61
CA PRO A 80 9.78 9.39 -0.81
C PRO A 80 9.65 10.51 0.22
N ASP A 81 10.73 10.87 0.89
CA ASP A 81 10.69 11.82 2.00
C ASP A 81 10.39 13.25 1.50
N GLN A 82 10.77 13.55 0.26
CA GLN A 82 10.44 14.82 -0.40
C GLN A 82 9.00 14.85 -0.92
N GLU A 83 8.55 13.77 -1.55
CA GLU A 83 7.23 13.74 -2.19
C GLU A 83 6.08 13.76 -1.18
N ILE A 84 6.27 13.21 0.03
CA ILE A 84 5.23 13.19 1.07
C ILE A 84 5.10 14.47 1.90
N GLN A 85 6.00 15.46 1.76
CA GLN A 85 6.01 16.66 2.62
C GLN A 85 4.65 17.37 2.66
N SER A 86 4.01 17.52 1.50
CA SER A 86 2.66 18.11 1.35
C SER A 86 1.56 17.38 2.14
N LEU A 87 1.76 16.07 2.38
CA LEU A 87 0.81 15.20 3.06
C LEU A 87 1.09 15.05 4.56
N LEU A 88 2.29 15.43 5.04
CA LEU A 88 2.66 15.32 6.47
C LEU A 88 1.85 16.29 7.36
N GLU A 89 1.40 17.41 6.80
CA GLU A 89 0.56 18.39 7.49
C GLU A 89 -0.92 17.95 7.57
N GLN A 90 -1.29 16.86 6.89
CA GLN A 90 -2.67 16.40 6.81
C GLN A 90 -2.99 15.40 7.93
N GLU A 91 -4.13 15.60 8.58
CA GLU A 91 -4.67 14.62 9.52
C GLU A 91 -5.45 13.53 8.78
N PHE A 92 -5.10 12.27 9.06
CA PHE A 92 -5.79 11.07 8.60
C PHE A 92 -6.33 10.31 9.81
N GLU A 93 -7.64 10.14 9.88
CA GLU A 93 -8.31 9.43 10.98
C GLU A 93 -8.05 7.92 10.93
N HIS A 94 -7.81 7.38 9.73
CA HIS A 94 -7.62 5.96 9.50
C HIS A 94 -6.33 5.70 8.71
N PHE A 95 -5.39 5.00 9.32
CA PHE A 95 -4.15 4.52 8.71
C PHE A 95 -3.61 3.32 9.52
N LEU A 96 -2.70 2.55 8.94
CA LEU A 96 -2.01 1.43 9.58
C LEU A 96 -0.63 1.83 10.09
N ASN A 97 0.12 2.60 9.30
CA ASN A 97 1.48 3.02 9.66
C ASN A 97 1.66 4.52 9.38
N PRO A 98 2.64 5.19 10.03
CA PRO A 98 3.08 6.53 9.67
C PRO A 98 3.35 6.67 8.17
N LEU A 99 3.09 7.85 7.63
CA LEU A 99 3.14 8.09 6.18
C LEU A 99 4.55 7.86 5.62
N GLU A 100 5.56 8.24 6.40
CA GLU A 100 6.98 8.08 6.12
C GLU A 100 7.36 6.60 5.93
N ILE A 101 6.81 5.72 6.77
CA ILE A 101 7.03 4.28 6.67
C ILE A 101 6.40 3.75 5.39
N ILE A 102 5.15 4.13 5.11
CA ILE A 102 4.40 3.67 3.92
C ILE A 102 5.06 4.15 2.63
N ALA A 103 5.55 5.39 2.62
CA ALA A 103 6.28 5.98 1.49
C ALA A 103 7.56 5.20 1.18
N ASN A 104 8.34 4.84 2.20
CA ASN A 104 9.58 4.09 2.03
C ASN A 104 9.38 2.59 1.71
N LEU A 105 8.16 2.06 1.93
CA LEU A 105 7.79 0.68 1.56
C LEU A 105 7.23 0.54 0.13
N SER A 106 7.00 1.65 -0.58
CA SER A 106 6.28 1.73 -1.86
C SER A 106 7.14 1.50 -3.11
#